data_AF-A0AAU3HMP2-F1
#
_entry.id   AF-A0AAU3HMP2-F1
#
_cell.length_a   1.000
_cell.length_b   1.000
_cell.length_c   1.000
_cell.angle_alpha   90.00
_cell.angle_beta   90.00
_cell.angle_gamma   90.00
#
_symmetry.space_group_name_H-M   'P 1'
#
loop_
_entity.id
_entity.type
_entity.pdbx_description
1 polymer ?
#
loop_
_entity_poly.entity_id
_entity_poly.type
_entity_poly.pdbx_seq_one_letter_code
_entity_poly.pdbx_strand_id
1 'polypeptide(L)'
;MTATLGLASASPSAAGPNCADGNHCVFYTDINSARQSFFNSDPDFSNDTFDEYNVSGNGLNRPVNNNVYSASNSSTGNYESHYWDNTNGTGFLFCLNPGHYVNSASTVDQAGTQSGDPLPSGLRDRASRLTLPGRTSTDCF
;
A
#
# COMPACT_ATOMS: atom_id res chain seq x y z
N MET A 1 47.12 -4.77 3.69
CA MET A 1 46.08 -4.38 2.73
C MET A 1 44.77 -4.92 3.28
N THR A 2 43.96 -4.07 3.90
CA THR A 2 42.75 -4.50 4.62
C THR A 2 41.58 -4.35 3.66
N ALA A 3 40.93 -5.46 3.32
CA ALA A 3 39.78 -5.50 2.42
C ALA A 3 38.56 -4.88 3.11
N THR A 4 38.15 -3.70 2.67
CA THR A 4 36.84 -3.12 2.98
C THR A 4 35.79 -3.95 2.26
N LEU A 5 35.09 -4.82 3.00
CA LEU A 5 33.83 -5.37 2.54
C LEU A 5 32.87 -4.21 2.32
N GLY A 6 32.69 -3.83 1.06
CA GLY A 6 31.58 -2.98 0.63
C GLY A 6 30.29 -3.73 0.92
N LEU A 7 29.79 -3.61 2.14
CA LEU A 7 28.37 -3.76 2.39
C LEU A 7 27.72 -2.70 1.52
N ALA A 8 27.18 -3.12 0.38
CA ALA A 8 26.15 -2.36 -0.30
C ALA A 8 25.05 -2.16 0.74
N SER A 9 25.11 -1.02 1.42
CA SER A 9 24.01 -0.48 2.19
C SER A 9 22.90 -0.22 1.19
N ALA A 10 22.15 -1.27 0.86
CA ALA A 10 20.81 -1.13 0.34
C ALA A 10 20.12 -0.24 1.38
N SER A 11 19.94 1.02 1.03
CA SER A 11 19.11 1.93 1.82
C SER A 11 17.83 1.15 2.10
N PRO A 12 17.37 1.03 3.36
CA PRO A 12 16.08 0.41 3.61
C PRO A 12 15.11 1.15 2.70
N SER A 13 14.51 0.45 1.74
CA SER A 13 13.46 1.04 0.91
C SER A 13 12.48 1.62 1.92
N ALA A 14 12.36 2.94 1.94
CA ALA A 14 11.89 3.66 3.11
C ALA A 14 10.52 3.11 3.50
N ALA A 15 10.41 2.36 4.60
CA ALA A 15 9.14 1.80 5.01
C ALA A 15 8.12 2.96 5.09
N GLY A 16 7.05 2.85 4.32
CA GLY A 16 5.99 3.83 4.34
C GLY A 16 5.40 3.96 5.75
N PRO A 17 4.82 5.12 6.09
CA PRO A 17 4.33 5.36 7.44
C PRO A 17 3.30 4.30 7.84
N ASN A 18 3.34 3.88 9.10
CA ASN A 18 2.42 2.89 9.67
C ASN A 18 2.33 1.57 8.89
N CYS A 19 3.39 1.15 8.21
CA CYS A 19 3.46 -0.17 7.58
C CYS A 19 4.80 -0.83 7.84
N ALA A 20 4.79 -2.08 8.31
CA ALA A 20 5.99 -2.82 8.64
C ALA A 20 6.84 -3.09 7.38
N ASP A 21 8.16 -3.10 7.57
CA ASP A 21 9.14 -3.33 6.52
C ASP A 21 8.90 -4.70 5.83
N GLY A 22 8.85 -4.72 4.51
CA GLY A 22 8.51 -5.89 3.71
C GLY A 22 7.01 -6.10 3.44
N ASN A 23 6.12 -5.27 3.98
CA ASN A 23 4.66 -5.43 3.83
C ASN A 23 4.01 -4.32 2.99
N HIS A 24 2.80 -4.62 2.52
CA HIS A 24 1.90 -3.73 1.82
C HIS A 24 0.67 -3.50 2.70
N CYS A 25 0.48 -2.29 3.19
CA CYS A 25 -0.60 -1.99 4.13
C CYS A 25 -1.68 -1.15 3.47
N VAL A 26 -2.92 -1.51 3.69
CA VAL A 26 -4.10 -0.71 3.33
C VAL A 26 -4.76 -0.19 4.59
N PHE A 27 -5.42 0.95 4.50
CA PHE A 27 -6.08 1.61 5.63
C PHE A 27 -7.50 2.06 5.27
N TYR A 28 -8.39 1.99 6.24
CA TYR A 28 -9.82 2.26 6.07
C TYR A 28 -10.17 3.74 5.86
N THR A 29 -9.45 4.69 6.46
CA THR A 29 -9.62 6.12 6.09
C THR A 29 -8.27 6.73 5.84
N ASP A 30 -7.48 6.89 6.89
CA ASP A 30 -6.23 7.62 6.89
C ASP A 30 -5.11 6.66 7.30
N ILE A 31 -3.87 7.05 7.11
CA ILE A 31 -2.71 6.21 7.44
C ILE A 31 -2.60 5.84 8.94
N ASN A 32 -3.41 6.43 9.82
CA ASN A 32 -3.49 6.12 11.26
C ASN A 32 -4.75 5.32 11.65
N SER A 33 -5.60 4.95 10.68
CA SER A 33 -6.83 4.20 10.92
C SER A 33 -6.57 2.69 10.99
N ALA A 34 -7.65 1.91 11.13
CA ALA A 34 -7.56 0.47 11.03
C ALA A 34 -6.91 0.09 9.69
N ARG A 35 -5.98 -0.87 9.75
CA ARG A 35 -5.14 -1.24 8.63
C ARG A 35 -5.06 -2.76 8.52
N GLN A 36 -4.73 -3.22 7.32
CA GLN A 36 -4.45 -4.61 7.02
C GLN A 36 -3.14 -4.67 6.26
N SER A 37 -2.19 -5.48 6.75
CA SER A 37 -0.92 -5.72 6.07
C SER A 37 -0.96 -7.01 5.26
N PHE A 38 -0.39 -6.92 4.06
CA PHE A 38 -0.24 -8.01 3.12
C PHE A 38 1.23 -8.20 2.81
N PHE A 39 1.74 -9.42 3.02
CA PHE A 39 3.09 -9.79 2.62
C PHE A 39 3.14 -10.30 1.16
N ASN A 40 2.02 -10.84 0.66
CA ASN A 40 1.90 -11.41 -0.68
C ASN A 40 0.71 -10.78 -1.43
N SER A 41 0.61 -11.09 -2.73
CA SER A 41 -0.55 -10.73 -3.53
C SER A 41 -1.81 -11.36 -2.95
N ASP A 42 -2.88 -10.60 -2.88
CA ASP A 42 -4.19 -11.08 -2.46
C ASP A 42 -5.22 -10.92 -3.60
N PRO A 43 -5.74 -12.02 -4.16
CA PRO A 43 -6.68 -11.95 -5.28
C PRO A 43 -8.10 -11.50 -4.88
N ASP A 44 -8.46 -11.52 -3.60
CA ASP A 44 -9.82 -11.27 -3.11
C ASP A 44 -9.86 -10.77 -1.66
N PHE A 45 -10.02 -9.45 -1.51
CA PHE A 45 -10.11 -8.79 -0.20
C PHE A 45 -11.40 -9.08 0.58
N SER A 46 -12.35 -9.87 0.05
CA SER A 46 -13.65 -10.08 0.71
C SER A 46 -13.52 -10.92 1.97
N ASN A 47 -12.45 -11.72 2.08
CA ASN A 47 -12.14 -12.48 3.29
C ASN A 47 -11.22 -11.72 4.25
N ASP A 48 -10.71 -10.56 3.84
CA ASP A 48 -9.86 -9.72 4.66
C ASP A 48 -10.69 -8.68 5.39
N THR A 49 -10.36 -8.50 6.65
CA THR A 49 -10.90 -7.45 7.50
C THR A 49 -9.76 -6.60 8.04
N PHE A 50 -10.06 -5.33 8.33
CA PHE A 50 -9.16 -4.46 9.07
C PHE A 50 -9.17 -4.88 10.55
N ASP A 51 -8.58 -6.04 10.87
CA ASP A 51 -8.51 -6.60 12.23
C ASP A 51 -7.07 -6.81 12.74
N GLU A 52 -6.08 -6.17 12.09
CA GLU A 52 -4.68 -6.33 12.45
C GLU A 52 -4.41 -6.07 13.95
N TYR A 53 -3.69 -7.01 14.57
CA TYR A 53 -3.36 -6.99 15.98
C TYR A 53 -2.53 -5.74 16.36
N ASN A 54 -2.92 -5.05 17.43
CA ASN A 54 -2.39 -3.73 17.87
C ASN A 54 -2.72 -2.54 16.98
N VAL A 55 -3.63 -2.69 16.01
CA VAL A 55 -4.15 -1.56 15.27
C VAL A 55 -5.50 -1.18 15.86
N SER A 56 -5.63 0.09 16.25
CA SER A 56 -6.87 0.63 16.80
C SER A 56 -7.14 1.94 16.08
N GLY A 57 -8.33 2.05 15.49
CA GLY A 57 -8.66 3.17 14.63
C GLY A 57 -10.03 3.01 13.97
N ASN A 58 -10.41 4.01 13.18
CA ASN A 58 -11.65 3.98 12.43
C ASN A 58 -11.61 2.83 11.41
N GLY A 59 -12.70 2.05 11.32
CA GLY A 59 -12.79 0.92 10.40
C GLY A 59 -12.38 -0.45 10.94
N LEU A 60 -12.09 -0.60 12.24
CA LEU A 60 -11.73 -1.90 12.82
C LEU A 60 -12.85 -2.94 12.62
N ASN A 61 -12.50 -4.17 12.23
CA ASN A 61 -13.42 -5.25 11.84
C ASN A 61 -14.30 -4.93 10.61
N ARG A 62 -13.96 -3.91 9.81
CA ARG A 62 -14.60 -3.70 8.50
C ARG A 62 -13.91 -4.54 7.43
N PRO A 63 -14.65 -5.02 6.42
CA PRO A 63 -14.03 -5.72 5.30
C PRO A 63 -13.09 -4.77 4.56
N VAL A 64 -11.95 -5.29 4.10
CA VAL A 64 -10.99 -4.52 3.29
C VAL A 64 -11.56 -4.25 1.91
N ASN A 65 -12.30 -5.21 1.36
CA ASN A 65 -12.96 -5.09 0.07
C ASN A 65 -13.84 -3.83 -0.01
N ASN A 66 -13.61 -3.01 -1.04
CA ASN A 66 -14.34 -1.76 -1.30
C ASN A 66 -14.31 -0.78 -0.13
N ASN A 67 -13.26 -0.81 0.69
CA ASN A 67 -13.11 0.10 1.83
C ASN A 67 -11.66 0.57 2.02
N VAL A 68 -10.85 0.53 0.96
CA VAL A 68 -9.47 1.04 0.99
C VAL A 68 -9.47 2.52 0.61
N TYR A 69 -8.98 3.37 1.51
CA TYR A 69 -8.88 4.82 1.31
C TYR A 69 -7.43 5.29 1.25
N SER A 70 -6.58 4.67 2.05
CA SER A 70 -5.15 4.93 2.08
C SER A 70 -4.40 3.63 1.94
N ALA A 71 -3.17 3.69 1.43
CA ALA A 71 -2.34 2.52 1.25
C ALA A 71 -0.86 2.92 1.35
N SER A 72 -0.03 2.00 1.79
CA SER A 72 1.39 2.23 2.05
C SER A 72 2.15 0.99 1.62
N ASN A 73 3.16 1.17 0.80
CA ASN A 73 4.01 0.09 0.33
C ASN A 73 5.37 0.19 1.04
N SER A 74 5.62 -0.71 1.99
CA SER A 74 6.90 -0.85 2.68
C SER A 74 7.71 -2.04 2.17
N SER A 75 7.41 -2.58 0.98
CA SER A 75 8.14 -3.74 0.46
C SER A 75 9.63 -3.43 0.26
N THR A 76 10.47 -4.35 0.74
CA THR A 76 11.93 -4.33 0.53
C THR A 76 12.37 -5.07 -0.73
N GLY A 77 11.47 -5.82 -1.37
CA GLY A 77 11.78 -6.72 -2.48
C GLY A 77 11.67 -6.12 -3.88
N ASN A 78 11.55 -4.79 -4.02
CA ASN A 78 11.17 -4.13 -5.27
C ASN A 78 9.80 -4.58 -5.82
N TYR A 79 8.84 -4.89 -4.95
CA TYR A 79 7.46 -5.18 -5.35
C TYR A 79 6.60 -3.92 -5.36
N GLU A 80 5.81 -3.76 -6.42
CA GLU A 80 4.84 -2.69 -6.56
C GLU A 80 3.49 -3.18 -6.01
N SER A 81 2.72 -2.30 -5.35
CA SER A 81 1.37 -2.67 -4.89
C SER A 81 0.37 -2.26 -5.94
N HIS A 82 -0.29 -3.19 -6.63
CA HIS A 82 -1.29 -2.88 -7.64
C HIS A 82 -2.69 -3.17 -7.09
N TYR A 83 -3.52 -2.14 -7.01
CA TYR A 83 -4.89 -2.22 -6.52
C TYR A 83 -5.89 -2.26 -7.67
N TRP A 84 -6.87 -3.15 -7.58
CA TRP A 84 -7.85 -3.40 -8.63
C TRP A 84 -9.27 -3.32 -8.09
N ASP A 85 -10.19 -2.82 -8.90
CA ASP A 85 -11.62 -2.69 -8.61
C ASP A 85 -12.31 -4.05 -8.46
N ASN A 86 -11.90 -5.04 -9.25
CA ASN A 86 -12.50 -6.38 -9.23
C ASN A 86 -11.49 -7.47 -8.89
N THR A 87 -11.99 -8.52 -8.25
CA THR A 87 -11.25 -9.75 -7.89
C THR A 87 -10.72 -10.50 -9.12
N ASN A 88 -11.36 -10.29 -10.28
CA ASN A 88 -10.92 -10.81 -11.59
C ASN A 88 -9.67 -10.10 -12.16
N GLY A 89 -9.09 -9.12 -11.47
CA GLY A 89 -7.92 -8.37 -11.97
C GLY A 89 -8.26 -7.43 -13.14
N THR A 90 -9.51 -6.94 -13.17
CA THR A 90 -9.97 -5.93 -14.13
C THR A 90 -10.34 -4.65 -13.39
N GLY A 91 -10.18 -3.50 -14.07
CA GLY A 91 -10.36 -2.20 -13.44
C GLY A 91 -9.18 -1.79 -12.56
N PHE A 92 -8.00 -1.60 -13.17
CA PHE A 92 -6.83 -1.06 -12.48
C PHE A 92 -7.18 0.30 -11.84
N LEU A 93 -6.91 0.45 -10.55
CA LEU A 93 -7.18 1.69 -9.82
C LEU A 93 -5.91 2.52 -9.71
N PHE A 94 -4.91 2.01 -9.01
CA PHE A 94 -3.64 2.68 -8.75
C PHE A 94 -2.56 1.67 -8.38
N CYS A 95 -1.30 2.10 -8.45
CA CYS A 95 -0.17 1.33 -7.97
C CYS A 95 0.78 2.16 -7.10
N LEU A 96 1.44 1.52 -6.12
CA LEU A 96 2.40 2.17 -5.22
C LEU A 96 3.79 1.56 -5.38
N ASN A 97 4.81 2.41 -5.53
CA ASN A 97 6.19 1.97 -5.49
C ASN A 97 6.66 1.59 -4.07
N PRO A 98 7.69 0.75 -3.94
CA PRO A 98 8.28 0.44 -2.63
C PRO A 98 8.79 1.73 -1.97
N GLY A 99 8.28 1.99 -0.77
CA GLY A 99 8.51 3.19 0.03
C GLY A 99 7.58 4.37 -0.25
N HIS A 100 6.58 4.17 -1.09
CA HIS A 100 5.56 5.15 -1.39
C HIS A 100 4.25 4.83 -0.68
N TYR A 101 3.49 5.86 -0.36
CA TYR A 101 2.19 5.74 0.29
C TYR A 101 1.21 6.77 -0.27
N VAL A 102 -0.08 6.49 -0.15
CA VAL A 102 -1.18 7.40 -0.44
C VAL A 102 -2.02 7.54 0.82
N ASN A 103 -2.42 8.76 1.14
CA ASN A 103 -3.18 9.05 2.35
C ASN A 103 -4.39 9.92 1.99
N SER A 104 -5.60 9.39 2.15
CA SER A 104 -6.85 10.11 1.88
C SER A 104 -7.00 11.41 2.70
N ALA A 105 -6.41 11.49 3.90
CA ALA A 105 -6.35 12.71 4.71
C ALA A 105 -5.36 13.78 4.19
N SER A 106 -4.53 13.44 3.20
CA SER A 106 -3.53 14.37 2.71
C SER A 106 -4.18 15.53 1.97
N THR A 107 -3.75 16.75 2.29
CA THR A 107 -4.25 17.99 1.69
C THR A 107 -3.32 18.53 0.61
N VAL A 108 -2.39 17.71 0.10
CA VAL A 108 -1.51 18.13 -0.99
C VAL A 108 -2.33 18.34 -2.26
N ASP A 109 -1.91 19.33 -3.04
CA ASP A 109 -2.69 19.97 -4.10
C ASP A 109 -2.95 19.07 -5.33
N GLN A 110 -2.22 17.95 -5.46
CA GLN A 110 -2.15 17.15 -6.69
C GLN A 110 -2.34 15.65 -6.45
N ALA A 111 -3.56 15.26 -6.07
CA ALA A 111 -3.98 13.85 -5.96
C ALA A 111 -3.46 13.00 -7.15
N GLY A 112 -2.63 12.00 -6.90
CA GLY A 112 -2.23 11.08 -7.97
C GLY A 112 -0.75 10.99 -8.32
N THR A 113 0.10 11.88 -7.79
CA THR A 113 1.35 12.22 -8.50
C THR A 113 2.62 11.86 -7.74
N GLN A 114 2.59 11.79 -6.40
CA GLN A 114 3.76 11.59 -5.55
C GLN A 114 3.40 10.81 -4.25
N SER A 115 4.44 10.29 -3.59
CA SER A 115 4.33 9.72 -2.24
C SER A 115 3.72 10.73 -1.26
N GLY A 116 2.66 10.33 -0.59
CA GLY A 116 1.89 11.17 0.33
C GLY A 116 0.70 11.88 -0.30
N ASP A 117 0.40 11.67 -1.59
CA ASP A 117 -0.80 12.24 -2.22
C ASP A 117 -2.10 11.60 -1.73
N PRO A 118 -3.20 12.37 -1.73
CA PRO A 118 -4.51 11.80 -1.49
C PRO A 118 -4.93 10.93 -2.65
N LEU A 119 -5.43 9.74 -2.32
CA LEU A 119 -6.12 8.92 -3.29
C LEU A 119 -7.37 9.68 -3.75
N PRO A 120 -7.62 9.86 -5.06
CA PRO A 120 -8.82 10.56 -5.52
C PRO A 120 -10.07 9.77 -5.11
N SER A 121 -11.14 10.47 -4.71
CA SER A 121 -12.35 9.85 -4.14
C SER A 121 -13.02 8.83 -5.05
N GLY A 122 -12.85 8.93 -6.37
CA GLY A 122 -13.37 7.94 -7.32
C GLY A 122 -12.66 6.58 -7.30
N LEU A 123 -11.46 6.51 -6.71
CA LEU A 123 -10.65 5.29 -6.54
C LEU A 123 -10.66 4.75 -5.10
N ARG A 124 -11.16 5.55 -4.14
CA ARG A 124 -11.43 5.11 -2.77
C ARG A 124 -12.62 4.16 -2.76
N ASP A 125 -12.66 3.24 -1.79
CA ASP A 125 -13.78 2.29 -1.62
C ASP A 125 -14.00 1.35 -2.82
N ARG A 126 -12.97 1.15 -3.64
CA ARG A 126 -13.07 0.33 -4.86
C ARG A 126 -12.16 -0.88 -4.84
N ALA A 127 -11.05 -0.79 -4.11
CA ALA A 127 -10.06 -1.85 -4.14
C ALA A 127 -10.65 -3.16 -3.60
N SER A 128 -10.68 -4.19 -4.43
CA SER A 128 -11.14 -5.54 -4.13
C SER A 128 -10.03 -6.58 -4.23
N ARG A 129 -8.85 -6.19 -4.74
CA ARG A 129 -7.72 -7.09 -4.99
C ARG A 129 -6.40 -6.34 -4.93
N LEU A 130 -5.38 -7.02 -4.43
CA LEU A 130 -3.98 -6.61 -4.44
C LEU A 130 -3.13 -7.57 -5.27
N THR A 131 -2.41 -7.04 -6.23
CA THR A 131 -1.37 -7.82 -6.93
C THR A 131 -0.02 -7.18 -6.65
N LEU A 132 0.99 -8.00 -6.36
CA LEU A 132 2.35 -7.56 -6.08
C LEU A 132 3.28 -7.99 -7.21
N PRO A 133 3.21 -7.36 -8.40
CA PRO A 133 4.18 -7.62 -9.44
C PRO A 133 5.57 -7.11 -9.02
N GLY A 134 6.62 -7.74 -9.53
CA GLY A 134 7.96 -7.17 -9.44
C GLY A 134 8.02 -5.86 -10.24
N ARG A 135 8.83 -4.90 -9.76
CA ARG A 135 8.91 -3.54 -10.31
C ARG A 135 8.94 -3.51 -11.83
N THR A 136 7.89 -2.94 -12.39
CA THR A 136 7.72 -2.68 -13.82
C THR A 136 8.22 -1.27 -14.12
N SER A 137 8.53 -0.97 -15.38
CA SER A 137 8.99 0.37 -15.78
C SER A 137 7.85 1.42 -15.79
N THR A 138 6.69 1.09 -15.22
CA THR A 138 5.51 1.94 -15.15
C THR A 138 5.64 2.82 -13.92
N ASP A 139 5.51 4.14 -14.09
CA ASP A 139 5.54 5.10 -12.98
C ASP A 139 4.31 4.90 -12.08
N CYS A 140 4.49 4.08 -11.04
CA CYS A 140 3.60 3.99 -9.90
C CYS A 140 3.89 5.14 -8.92
N PHE A 141 2.89 5.47 -8.10
CA PHE A 141 2.92 6.58 -7.13
C PHE A 141 4.16 6.56 -6.25
#